data_AF-A0AAU4K373-F1
#
_entry.id   AF-A0AAU4K373-F1
#
_cell.length_a   1.000
_cell.length_b   1.000
_cell.length_c   1.000
_cell.angle_alpha   90.00
_cell.angle_beta   90.00
_cell.angle_gamma   90.00
#
_symmetry.space_group_name_H-M   'P 1'
#
loop_
_entity.id
_entity.type
_entity.pdbx_description
1 polymer ?
#
loop_
_entity_poly.entity_id
_entity_poly.type
_entity_poly.pdbx_seq_one_letter_code
_entity_poly.pdbx_strand_id
1 'polypeptide(L)'
;MSEPTAQRADSAVEPADAPSPTVSDPTPPTGSAAAAPAPAAAPDVASTPGVPPPAESSPAAATPSTPSPGGPKPGPRPGPRPGPRPGAPRPGAANPAAATAAPAVEHPVRVRPASDPRQFGRVDDDGTVWLTAGDEPRQIGSWQAGTPADGLAHYGRRFDDLATEVEILEERLAAGTGDPRKTKTAAVALRDSLPTAAVIGDVPTLERRLTAIIDGADSIAEQRTKERDAARTAAIARKETLAAEAEQIGAETTQWKHAGDRLREILDEWKTIKGVDRKTDDVLWKRYAKARDAFNRRRGAHFADLDRERAGAKARKEELIEQAQALSDSTDWGPTAGRFRDLLTEWKAAGRAPRDTDDALWERFKAAQDVFFAARNAANSERDEEFGANAAAKRALLEEAKSMADPAKDLDAARTQFRSLRDRWDAIGKVPREQMQSLEKGIRAIEKRIADAENTHWQRTDPEVKARADQFASRVAQLEEQAEKAAARGKDREAADLRAQAQQWREWSQAAQSAVSDL
;
A
#
# COMPACT_ATOMS: atom_id res chain seq x y z
N MET A 1 -69.63 41.15 15.71
CA MET A 1 -69.29 41.68 17.05
C MET A 1 -67.84 42.14 17.01
N SER A 2 -67.56 43.31 17.58
CA SER A 2 -66.27 43.74 18.15
C SER A 2 -64.96 43.61 17.35
N GLU A 3 -64.56 44.75 16.76
CA GLU A 3 -63.23 45.39 16.92
C GLU A 3 -62.74 45.43 18.40
N PRO A 4 -61.44 45.66 18.76
CA PRO A 4 -60.52 46.74 18.30
C PRO A 4 -59.15 46.26 17.74
N THR A 5 -58.37 47.02 16.94
CA THR A 5 -57.62 48.31 17.20
C THR A 5 -56.45 48.08 18.17
N ALA A 6 -55.18 48.45 17.91
CA ALA A 6 -54.61 49.74 17.45
C ALA A 6 -53.14 49.55 16.91
N GLN A 7 -52.38 50.50 16.29
CA GLN A 7 -52.65 51.78 15.59
C GLN A 7 -51.33 52.50 15.18
N ARG A 8 -51.15 52.85 13.89
CA ARG A 8 -50.30 53.96 13.30
C ARG A 8 -48.78 54.02 13.64
N ALA A 9 -47.90 54.78 12.95
CA ALA A 9 -48.06 55.75 11.85
C ALA A 9 -46.86 55.74 10.86
N ASP A 10 -47.08 56.34 9.67
CA ASP A 10 -46.29 57.38 8.97
C ASP A 10 -44.90 57.83 9.51
N SER A 11 -43.93 58.33 8.72
CA SER A 11 -43.77 58.69 7.28
C SER A 11 -42.27 59.11 7.07
N ALA A 12 -41.68 59.51 5.91
CA ALA A 12 -41.84 59.30 4.45
C ALA A 12 -40.68 60.06 3.72
N VAL A 13 -40.52 59.91 2.37
CA VAL A 13 -39.65 60.71 1.43
C VAL A 13 -38.11 60.51 1.59
N GLU A 14 -37.24 60.15 0.63
CA GLU A 14 -37.05 60.32 -0.85
C GLU A 14 -36.24 61.60 -1.28
N PRO A 15 -35.67 61.76 -2.51
CA PRO A 15 -34.27 61.42 -2.83
C PRO A 15 -33.40 62.55 -3.53
N ALA A 16 -32.46 62.15 -4.43
CA ALA A 16 -31.49 62.92 -5.26
C ALA A 16 -30.09 63.18 -4.62
N ASP A 17 -28.96 63.40 -5.34
CA ASP A 17 -28.66 63.61 -6.79
C ASP A 17 -27.22 63.10 -7.18
N ALA A 18 -26.77 63.27 -8.45
CA ALA A 18 -25.46 62.91 -9.04
C ALA A 18 -24.48 64.14 -9.16
N PRO A 19 -23.33 64.20 -9.91
CA PRO A 19 -22.69 63.27 -10.89
C PRO A 19 -21.11 63.14 -10.82
N SER A 20 -20.47 62.80 -11.97
CA SER A 20 -19.03 62.44 -12.25
C SER A 20 -18.05 63.66 -12.41
N PRO A 21 -16.75 63.56 -12.87
CA PRO A 21 -15.89 62.45 -13.39
C PRO A 21 -14.44 62.38 -12.80
N THR A 22 -13.47 61.59 -13.32
CA THR A 22 -12.41 62.02 -14.31
C THR A 22 -11.43 60.86 -14.69
N VAL A 23 -10.69 61.00 -15.80
CA VAL A 23 -9.82 60.04 -16.54
C VAL A 23 -8.36 59.90 -16.00
N SER A 24 -7.71 58.72 -16.13
CA SER A 24 -6.32 58.52 -16.68
C SER A 24 -5.70 57.10 -16.53
N ASP A 25 -4.91 56.69 -17.53
CA ASP A 25 -3.90 55.59 -17.62
C ASP A 25 -2.57 56.28 -18.15
N PRO A 26 -1.34 55.71 -18.26
CA PRO A 26 -0.92 54.29 -18.34
C PRO A 26 0.37 53.89 -17.56
N THR A 27 0.93 52.70 -17.87
CA THR A 27 2.15 52.02 -17.36
C THR A 27 3.41 52.21 -18.27
N PRO A 28 4.59 51.53 -18.10
CA PRO A 28 5.40 51.06 -16.93
C PRO A 28 6.86 51.66 -16.99
N PRO A 29 7.96 51.14 -16.34
CA PRO A 29 8.76 49.99 -16.88
C PRO A 29 9.72 49.16 -15.94
N THR A 30 10.00 47.89 -16.33
CA THR A 30 11.30 47.12 -16.35
C THR A 30 12.25 46.90 -15.13
N GLY A 31 12.69 45.62 -14.93
CA GLY A 31 14.01 45.20 -14.36
C GLY A 31 13.98 43.91 -13.50
N SER A 32 14.42 42.71 -13.97
CA SER A 32 15.79 42.10 -13.91
C SER A 32 16.29 41.75 -12.48
N ALA A 33 16.91 40.61 -12.12
CA ALA A 33 17.48 39.40 -12.79
C ALA A 33 17.15 38.14 -11.92
N ALA A 34 17.07 36.87 -12.35
CA ALA A 34 17.89 36.01 -13.23
C ALA A 34 19.20 35.46 -12.60
N ALA A 35 19.24 34.15 -12.30
CA ALA A 35 20.43 33.39 -11.89
C ALA A 35 20.28 31.89 -12.24
N ALA A 36 21.33 31.26 -12.79
CA ALA A 36 21.38 29.83 -13.11
C ALA A 36 22.84 29.30 -13.12
N PRO A 37 23.11 28.04 -12.69
CA PRO A 37 24.45 27.44 -12.71
C PRO A 37 24.71 26.52 -13.93
N ALA A 38 25.99 26.24 -14.20
CA ALA A 38 26.50 25.34 -15.26
C ALA A 38 27.94 24.89 -14.89
N PRO A 39 28.64 24.05 -15.68
CA PRO A 39 28.31 22.65 -16.03
C PRO A 39 29.54 21.70 -15.83
N ALA A 40 29.71 20.67 -16.69
CA ALA A 40 30.84 19.71 -16.84
C ALA A 40 30.78 18.41 -15.98
N ALA A 41 31.18 17.22 -16.45
CA ALA A 41 31.63 16.75 -17.78
C ALA A 41 31.35 15.22 -18.01
N ALA A 42 31.58 14.75 -19.24
CA ALA A 42 31.59 13.34 -19.71
C ALA A 42 33.00 13.04 -20.35
N PRO A 43 33.34 11.88 -21.00
CA PRO A 43 32.54 10.78 -21.58
C PRO A 43 32.93 9.39 -20.96
N ASP A 44 33.07 8.19 -21.58
CA ASP A 44 33.13 7.75 -23.00
C ASP A 44 32.85 6.22 -23.24
N VAL A 45 33.05 5.78 -24.49
CA VAL A 45 32.74 4.47 -25.14
C VAL A 45 33.46 3.18 -24.67
N ALA A 46 32.82 2.00 -24.85
CA ALA A 46 33.20 0.99 -25.89
C ALA A 46 32.46 -0.39 -25.85
N SER A 47 31.80 -0.73 -26.98
CA SER A 47 31.46 -2.01 -27.64
C SER A 47 31.38 -3.43 -26.97
N THR A 48 30.16 -4.03 -26.99
CA THR A 48 29.65 -5.21 -27.77
C THR A 48 30.53 -6.49 -28.03
N PRO A 49 29.97 -7.70 -28.32
CA PRO A 49 29.04 -8.58 -27.57
C PRO A 49 29.53 -10.06 -27.47
N GLY A 50 28.67 -10.99 -27.00
CA GLY A 50 28.84 -12.46 -27.15
C GLY A 50 27.50 -13.20 -27.36
N VAL A 51 27.48 -14.26 -28.19
CA VAL A 51 26.25 -14.95 -28.66
C VAL A 51 26.35 -16.48 -28.50
N PRO A 52 25.30 -17.20 -28.06
CA PRO A 52 25.30 -18.67 -27.93
C PRO A 52 24.70 -19.40 -29.15
N PRO A 53 25.28 -20.53 -29.58
CA PRO A 53 24.68 -21.48 -30.53
C PRO A 53 24.50 -22.90 -29.90
N PRO A 54 23.96 -23.90 -30.62
CA PRO A 54 22.62 -23.93 -31.21
C PRO A 54 21.86 -25.23 -30.83
N ALA A 55 20.69 -25.47 -31.44
CA ALA A 55 19.99 -26.76 -31.39
C ALA A 55 20.07 -27.49 -32.75
N GLU A 56 20.08 -28.83 -32.73
CA GLU A 56 19.92 -29.68 -33.92
C GLU A 56 18.53 -30.35 -33.95
N SER A 57 18.15 -30.97 -35.08
CA SER A 57 16.75 -31.22 -35.43
C SER A 57 16.47 -32.56 -36.15
N SER A 58 15.33 -33.19 -35.78
CA SER A 58 14.51 -34.07 -36.66
C SER A 58 15.13 -35.41 -37.14
N PRO A 59 14.39 -36.28 -37.87
CA PRO A 59 12.92 -36.44 -37.99
C PRO A 59 12.43 -37.91 -37.84
N ALA A 60 11.11 -38.13 -37.73
CA ALA A 60 10.36 -39.23 -38.38
C ALA A 60 8.85 -39.12 -38.08
N ALA A 61 7.98 -39.68 -38.93
CA ALA A 61 6.52 -39.61 -38.78
C ALA A 61 5.80 -40.92 -39.14
N ALA A 62 4.67 -41.20 -38.46
CA ALA A 62 3.69 -42.21 -38.87
C ALA A 62 2.27 -41.87 -38.35
N THR A 63 1.30 -42.04 -39.23
CA THR A 63 -0.15 -41.70 -39.26
C THR A 63 -1.06 -42.16 -38.10
N PRO A 64 -2.30 -41.61 -37.98
CA PRO A 64 -3.18 -41.79 -36.82
C PRO A 64 -4.24 -42.92 -36.94
N SER A 65 -4.92 -43.24 -35.84
CA SER A 65 -6.23 -43.94 -35.83
C SER A 65 -6.99 -43.80 -34.50
N THR A 66 -8.28 -43.47 -34.58
CA THR A 66 -9.27 -43.51 -33.48
C THR A 66 -10.62 -43.88 -34.11
N PRO A 67 -11.43 -44.80 -33.53
CA PRO A 67 -12.60 -44.29 -32.79
C PRO A 67 -13.13 -45.18 -31.64
N SER A 68 -13.41 -44.54 -30.50
CA SER A 68 -14.60 -44.80 -29.65
C SER A 68 -14.70 -46.19 -28.93
N PRO A 69 -15.76 -46.49 -28.13
CA PRO A 69 -15.65 -46.20 -26.70
C PRO A 69 -15.88 -47.41 -25.77
N GLY A 70 -15.13 -47.48 -24.67
CA GLY A 70 -15.28 -48.51 -23.63
C GLY A 70 -15.57 -47.92 -22.25
N GLY A 71 -16.69 -48.30 -21.64
CA GLY A 71 -17.06 -47.88 -20.28
C GLY A 71 -16.18 -48.53 -19.18
N PRO A 72 -16.10 -47.93 -17.98
CA PRO A 72 -15.18 -48.36 -16.93
C PRO A 72 -15.57 -49.70 -16.31
N LYS A 73 -14.66 -50.68 -16.32
CA LYS A 73 -14.77 -51.89 -15.50
C LYS A 73 -14.32 -51.59 -14.05
N PRO A 74 -15.09 -51.97 -13.00
CA PRO A 74 -14.68 -51.76 -11.62
C PRO A 74 -13.48 -52.64 -11.24
N GLY A 75 -12.43 -52.03 -10.71
CA GLY A 75 -11.37 -52.77 -10.01
C GLY A 75 -11.84 -53.28 -8.64
N PRO A 76 -11.38 -54.45 -8.15
CA PRO A 76 -11.81 -54.99 -6.87
C PRO A 76 -11.30 -54.15 -5.69
N ARG A 77 -12.15 -53.97 -4.68
CA ARG A 77 -11.79 -53.27 -3.43
C ARG A 77 -10.78 -54.10 -2.62
N PRO A 78 -9.64 -53.53 -2.18
CA PRO A 78 -8.78 -54.18 -1.19
C PRO A 78 -9.50 -54.31 0.16
N GLY A 79 -9.53 -55.52 0.71
CA GLY A 79 -10.03 -55.77 2.08
C GLY A 79 -9.07 -55.29 3.18
N PRO A 80 -9.51 -55.26 4.44
CA PRO A 80 -8.67 -54.83 5.57
C PRO A 80 -7.49 -55.78 5.78
N ARG A 81 -6.31 -55.22 6.07
CA ARG A 81 -5.09 -56.01 6.37
C ARG A 81 -5.17 -56.63 7.77
N PRO A 82 -4.80 -57.91 7.95
CA PRO A 82 -4.62 -58.51 9.27
C PRO A 82 -3.48 -57.85 10.07
N GLY A 83 -3.61 -57.85 11.39
CA GLY A 83 -2.55 -57.39 12.30
C GLY A 83 -1.36 -58.37 12.41
N PRO A 84 -0.20 -57.91 12.90
CA PRO A 84 1.01 -58.74 13.00
C PRO A 84 0.90 -59.81 14.08
N ARG A 85 1.41 -61.02 13.79
CA ARG A 85 1.70 -62.05 14.81
C ARG A 85 3.09 -61.83 15.43
N PRO A 86 3.30 -62.13 16.72
CA PRO A 86 4.64 -62.15 17.32
C PRO A 86 5.54 -63.20 16.65
N GLY A 87 6.81 -62.86 16.44
CA GLY A 87 7.85 -63.78 15.96
C GLY A 87 8.62 -64.45 17.11
N ALA A 88 9.10 -65.67 16.90
CA ALA A 88 9.99 -66.35 17.83
C ALA A 88 11.42 -65.75 17.78
N PRO A 89 12.18 -65.76 18.89
CA PRO A 89 13.49 -65.11 18.96
C PRO A 89 14.60 -65.89 18.24
N ARG A 90 15.61 -65.16 17.74
CA ARG A 90 16.94 -65.71 17.39
C ARG A 90 17.95 -65.33 18.50
N PRO A 91 18.94 -66.19 18.80
CA PRO A 91 19.95 -65.90 19.82
C PRO A 91 21.11 -65.04 19.29
N GLY A 92 21.72 -64.25 20.17
CA GLY A 92 23.10 -63.78 20.03
C GLY A 92 23.32 -62.37 19.45
N ALA A 93 23.30 -61.35 20.32
CA ALA A 93 24.05 -60.09 20.16
C ALA A 93 24.38 -59.55 21.57
N ALA A 94 25.48 -58.80 21.73
CA ALA A 94 26.05 -58.50 23.05
C ALA A 94 25.51 -57.21 23.71
N ASN A 95 25.61 -57.15 25.04
CA ASN A 95 25.32 -55.96 25.86
C ASN A 95 26.29 -54.79 25.57
N PRO A 96 25.77 -53.55 25.62
CA PRO A 96 26.54 -52.39 26.05
C PRO A 96 25.98 -51.78 27.36
N ALA A 97 26.89 -51.24 28.18
CA ALA A 97 26.68 -50.25 29.25
C ALA A 97 25.54 -50.45 30.28
N ALA A 98 25.94 -50.63 31.55
CA ALA A 98 25.02 -50.60 32.69
C ALA A 98 24.33 -49.23 32.84
N ALA A 99 23.00 -49.23 32.89
CA ALA A 99 22.24 -48.15 33.51
C ALA A 99 22.27 -48.34 35.04
N THR A 100 22.59 -47.28 35.78
CA THR A 100 22.67 -47.33 37.25
C THR A 100 21.33 -47.76 37.84
N ALA A 101 21.32 -48.82 38.64
CA ALA A 101 20.13 -49.18 39.39
C ALA A 101 19.77 -48.05 40.36
N ALA A 102 18.51 -47.60 40.33
CA ALA A 102 17.97 -46.83 41.44
C ALA A 102 18.09 -47.68 42.73
N PRO A 103 18.43 -47.08 43.88
CA PRO A 103 18.54 -47.84 45.12
C PRO A 103 17.21 -48.55 45.38
N ALA A 104 17.28 -49.85 45.69
CA ALA A 104 16.11 -50.56 46.18
C ALA A 104 15.62 -49.84 47.43
N VAL A 105 14.37 -49.40 47.43
CA VAL A 105 13.74 -48.89 48.65
C VAL A 105 13.60 -50.07 49.59
N GLU A 106 14.48 -50.15 50.57
CA GLU A 106 14.34 -51.06 51.70
C GLU A 106 13.05 -50.67 52.43
N HIS A 107 11.97 -51.40 52.12
CA HIS A 107 10.80 -51.41 53.00
C HIS A 107 11.28 -51.99 54.33
N PRO A 108 11.34 -51.20 55.42
CA PRO A 108 11.81 -51.73 56.69
C PRO A 108 10.78 -52.77 57.14
N VAL A 109 11.19 -54.04 57.15
CA VAL A 109 10.35 -55.13 57.64
C VAL A 109 10.02 -54.83 59.10
N ARG A 110 8.81 -54.31 59.35
CA ARG A 110 8.28 -54.11 60.69
C ARG A 110 8.04 -55.49 61.29
N VAL A 111 9.06 -56.00 61.98
CA VAL A 111 8.94 -57.21 62.79
C VAL A 111 7.90 -56.91 63.86
N ARG A 112 6.68 -57.41 63.65
CA ARG A 112 5.56 -57.19 64.56
C ARG A 112 5.92 -57.71 65.96
N PRO A 113 5.68 -56.95 67.04
CA PRO A 113 5.70 -57.53 68.38
C PRO A 113 4.58 -58.58 68.44
N ALA A 114 4.94 -59.85 68.55
CA ALA A 114 3.97 -60.94 68.63
C ALA A 114 3.02 -60.71 69.80
N SER A 115 1.72 -60.82 69.56
CA SER A 115 0.73 -60.76 70.64
C SER A 115 0.86 -62.03 71.48
N ASP A 116 1.10 -61.90 72.79
CA ASP A 116 1.09 -63.05 73.69
C ASP A 116 -0.37 -63.42 74.01
N PRO A 117 -0.92 -64.52 73.47
CA PRO A 117 -2.33 -64.85 73.66
C PRO A 117 -2.69 -65.10 75.12
N ARG A 118 -1.70 -65.38 75.99
CA ARG A 118 -1.90 -65.59 77.45
C ARG A 118 -2.35 -64.33 78.18
N GLN A 119 -2.13 -63.15 77.59
CA GLN A 119 -2.55 -61.86 78.15
C GLN A 119 -4.01 -61.52 77.77
N PHE A 120 -4.52 -62.15 76.72
CA PHE A 120 -5.79 -61.80 76.07
C PHE A 120 -6.83 -62.92 76.10
N GLY A 121 -6.49 -64.10 76.63
CA GLY A 121 -7.41 -65.21 76.77
C GLY A 121 -6.80 -66.41 77.51
N ARG A 122 -7.66 -67.39 77.79
CA ARG A 122 -7.30 -68.65 78.45
C ARG A 122 -8.02 -69.84 77.82
N VAL A 123 -7.48 -71.03 78.03
CA VAL A 123 -8.15 -72.30 77.76
C VAL A 123 -8.26 -73.02 79.09
N ASP A 124 -9.48 -73.29 79.53
CA ASP A 124 -9.76 -73.99 80.78
C ASP A 124 -9.55 -75.51 80.62
N ASP A 125 -9.42 -76.26 81.72
CA ASP A 125 -9.04 -77.69 81.69
C ASP A 125 -10.08 -78.62 81.05
N ASP A 126 -11.32 -78.16 80.89
CA ASP A 126 -12.37 -78.82 80.09
C ASP A 126 -12.20 -78.63 78.57
N GLY A 127 -11.23 -77.79 78.17
CA GLY A 127 -10.98 -77.35 76.81
C GLY A 127 -11.81 -76.13 76.39
N THR A 128 -12.55 -75.46 77.28
CA THR A 128 -13.31 -74.27 76.92
C THR A 128 -12.40 -73.05 76.72
N VAL A 129 -12.59 -72.33 75.61
CA VAL A 129 -11.72 -71.24 75.17
C VAL A 129 -12.37 -69.89 75.42
N TRP A 130 -11.69 -69.01 76.16
CA TRP A 130 -12.17 -67.68 76.54
C TRP A 130 -11.24 -66.57 76.04
N LEU A 131 -11.83 -65.53 75.43
CA LEU A 131 -11.22 -64.23 75.19
C LEU A 131 -11.49 -63.32 76.40
N THR A 132 -10.45 -62.65 76.91
CA THR A 132 -10.52 -61.68 78.01
C THR A 132 -10.08 -60.26 77.60
N ALA A 133 -9.92 -60.01 76.30
CA ALA A 133 -9.55 -58.71 75.73
C ALA A 133 -10.75 -57.75 75.59
N GLY A 134 -11.49 -57.52 76.67
CA GLY A 134 -12.68 -56.66 76.71
C GLY A 134 -13.32 -56.64 78.09
N ASP A 135 -14.41 -55.88 78.24
CA ASP A 135 -15.06 -55.63 79.55
C ASP A 135 -15.67 -56.91 80.18
N GLU A 136 -16.07 -57.90 79.37
CA GLU A 136 -16.59 -59.20 79.82
C GLU A 136 -15.86 -60.37 79.14
N PRO A 137 -15.55 -61.47 79.85
CA PRO A 137 -14.96 -62.67 79.25
C PRO A 137 -15.90 -63.36 78.25
N ARG A 138 -15.48 -63.46 76.98
CA ARG A 138 -16.27 -64.07 75.89
C ARG A 138 -15.82 -65.51 75.63
N GLN A 139 -16.73 -66.48 75.73
CA GLN A 139 -16.48 -67.83 75.21
C GLN A 139 -16.40 -67.78 73.68
N ILE A 140 -15.31 -68.29 73.10
CA ILE A 140 -15.05 -68.22 71.64
C ILE A 140 -14.95 -69.59 70.97
N GLY A 141 -14.99 -70.69 71.73
CA GLY A 141 -14.97 -72.04 71.20
C GLY A 141 -14.56 -73.08 72.24
N SER A 142 -14.20 -74.26 71.75
CA SER A 142 -13.59 -75.34 72.53
C SER A 142 -12.40 -75.94 71.79
N TRP A 143 -11.41 -76.43 72.54
CA TRP A 143 -10.19 -77.04 72.05
C TRP A 143 -10.02 -78.44 72.64
N GLN A 144 -9.94 -79.45 71.77
CA GLN A 144 -9.88 -80.88 72.12
C GLN A 144 -8.76 -81.61 71.36
N ALA A 145 -7.84 -80.87 70.75
CA ALA A 145 -6.90 -81.37 69.72
C ALA A 145 -5.41 -81.23 70.11
N GLY A 146 -5.12 -81.10 71.41
CA GLY A 146 -3.77 -80.90 71.95
C GLY A 146 -3.83 -80.38 73.39
N THR A 147 -2.74 -79.82 73.88
CA THR A 147 -2.71 -79.17 75.21
C THR A 147 -3.48 -77.82 75.18
N PRO A 148 -3.89 -77.28 76.34
CA PRO A 148 -4.43 -75.92 76.43
C PRO A 148 -3.49 -74.85 75.83
N ALA A 149 -2.17 -75.05 75.91
CA ALA A 149 -1.17 -74.16 75.33
C ALA A 149 -1.16 -74.19 73.79
N ASP A 150 -1.39 -75.37 73.18
CA ASP A 150 -1.54 -75.51 71.73
C ASP A 150 -2.80 -74.79 71.23
N GLY A 151 -3.89 -74.85 72.02
CA GLY A 151 -5.12 -74.11 71.78
C GLY A 151 -4.90 -72.60 71.79
N LEU A 152 -4.26 -72.06 72.84
CA LEU A 152 -3.87 -70.64 72.89
C LEU A 152 -3.04 -70.23 71.67
N ALA A 153 -2.06 -71.05 71.27
CA ALA A 153 -1.26 -70.78 70.07
C ALA A 153 -2.06 -70.89 68.76
N HIS A 154 -3.09 -71.73 68.67
CA HIS A 154 -3.98 -71.80 67.51
C HIS A 154 -4.82 -70.52 67.37
N TYR A 155 -5.53 -70.13 68.44
CA TYR A 155 -6.38 -68.92 68.41
C TYR A 155 -5.58 -67.61 68.36
N GLY A 156 -4.34 -67.60 68.87
CA GLY A 156 -3.38 -66.51 68.69
C GLY A 156 -2.93 -66.33 67.24
N ARG A 157 -2.57 -67.40 66.54
CA ARG A 157 -2.21 -67.32 65.10
C ARG A 157 -3.35 -66.74 64.25
N ARG A 158 -4.60 -67.11 64.55
CA ARG A 158 -5.79 -66.55 63.88
C ARG A 158 -6.01 -65.06 64.18
N PHE A 159 -5.53 -64.56 65.33
CA PHE A 159 -5.48 -63.11 65.60
C PHE A 159 -4.39 -62.44 64.77
N ASP A 160 -3.20 -63.06 64.67
CA ASP A 160 -2.11 -62.55 63.82
C ASP A 160 -2.47 -62.51 62.32
N ASP A 161 -3.26 -63.46 61.82
CA ASP A 161 -3.81 -63.45 60.47
C ASP A 161 -4.69 -62.20 60.25
N LEU A 162 -5.70 -61.97 61.11
CA LEU A 162 -6.56 -60.77 61.05
C LEU A 162 -5.75 -59.48 61.19
N ALA A 163 -4.79 -59.43 62.12
CA ALA A 163 -3.91 -58.28 62.31
C ALA A 163 -3.05 -57.97 61.06
N THR A 164 -2.76 -58.99 60.24
CA THR A 164 -2.07 -58.85 58.95
C THR A 164 -3.00 -58.30 57.86
N GLU A 165 -4.26 -58.73 57.81
CA GLU A 165 -5.23 -58.11 56.90
C GLU A 165 -5.48 -56.63 57.23
N VAL A 166 -5.53 -56.27 58.52
CA VAL A 166 -5.59 -54.86 58.98
C VAL A 166 -4.34 -54.10 58.52
N GLU A 167 -3.15 -54.64 58.73
CA GLU A 167 -1.86 -54.03 58.34
C GLU A 167 -1.76 -53.82 56.82
N ILE A 168 -2.21 -54.79 56.01
CA ILE A 168 -2.28 -54.66 54.54
C ILE A 168 -3.26 -53.55 54.11
N LEU A 169 -4.34 -53.30 54.85
CA LEU A 169 -5.27 -52.19 54.57
C LEU A 169 -4.69 -50.84 55.00
N GLU A 170 -3.96 -50.77 56.11
CA GLU A 170 -3.20 -49.58 56.53
C GLU A 170 -2.12 -49.22 55.50
N GLU A 171 -1.28 -50.18 55.09
CA GLU A 171 -0.25 -49.98 54.07
C GLU A 171 -0.84 -49.54 52.73
N ARG A 172 -1.94 -50.19 52.29
CA ARG A 172 -2.66 -49.81 51.06
C ARG A 172 -3.14 -48.37 51.12
N LEU A 173 -3.69 -47.95 52.25
CA LEU A 173 -4.20 -46.60 52.46
C LEU A 173 -3.06 -45.57 52.51
N ALA A 174 -1.99 -45.85 53.26
CA ALA A 174 -0.83 -44.98 53.44
C ALA A 174 -0.02 -44.80 52.14
N ALA A 175 0.16 -45.88 51.36
CA ALA A 175 0.75 -45.82 50.02
C ALA A 175 -0.22 -45.24 48.96
N GLY A 176 -1.47 -44.92 49.34
CA GLY A 176 -2.49 -44.40 48.43
C GLY A 176 -2.91 -45.36 47.31
N THR A 177 -2.59 -46.65 47.41
CA THR A 177 -2.77 -47.61 46.32
C THR A 177 -4.21 -48.09 46.19
N GLY A 178 -4.72 -48.14 44.96
CA GLY A 178 -6.08 -48.58 44.68
C GLY A 178 -7.17 -47.55 45.03
N ASP A 179 -8.36 -48.08 45.33
CA ASP A 179 -9.60 -47.33 45.55
C ASP A 179 -9.92 -47.27 47.07
N PRO A 180 -9.87 -46.08 47.71
CA PRO A 180 -10.15 -45.93 49.13
C PRO A 180 -11.52 -46.45 49.53
N ARG A 181 -12.53 -46.39 48.65
CA ARG A 181 -13.87 -46.90 48.94
C ARG A 181 -13.86 -48.41 49.14
N LYS A 182 -13.03 -49.14 48.39
CA LYS A 182 -12.85 -50.59 48.55
C LYS A 182 -12.04 -50.93 49.79
N THR A 183 -11.03 -50.13 50.12
CA THR A 183 -10.28 -50.25 51.39
C THR A 183 -11.23 -50.05 52.59
N LYS A 184 -12.11 -49.04 52.54
CA LYS A 184 -13.18 -48.85 53.53
C LYS A 184 -14.13 -50.03 53.60
N THR A 185 -14.65 -50.55 52.48
CA THR A 185 -15.56 -51.72 52.49
C THR A 185 -14.90 -52.94 53.14
N ALA A 186 -13.62 -53.20 52.85
CA ALA A 186 -12.87 -54.29 53.50
C ALA A 186 -12.68 -54.04 55.00
N ALA A 187 -12.31 -52.82 55.41
CA ALA A 187 -12.14 -52.48 56.82
C ALA A 187 -13.46 -52.55 57.62
N VAL A 188 -14.58 -52.12 57.04
CA VAL A 188 -15.92 -52.31 57.63
C VAL A 188 -16.22 -53.80 57.79
N ALA A 189 -16.07 -54.61 56.74
CA ALA A 189 -16.35 -56.04 56.81
C ALA A 189 -15.49 -56.79 57.86
N LEU A 190 -14.21 -56.43 57.99
CA LEU A 190 -13.34 -56.97 59.04
C LEU A 190 -13.79 -56.54 60.43
N ARG A 191 -14.03 -55.24 60.64
CA ARG A 191 -14.45 -54.70 61.94
C ARG A 191 -15.75 -55.34 62.41
N ASP A 192 -16.74 -55.40 61.52
CA ASP A 192 -18.06 -55.94 61.81
C ASP A 192 -18.04 -57.47 62.06
N SER A 193 -16.93 -58.15 61.73
CA SER A 193 -16.69 -59.56 62.07
C SER A 193 -16.08 -59.79 63.47
N LEU A 194 -15.33 -58.82 64.02
CA LEU A 194 -14.62 -58.93 65.32
C LEU A 194 -15.51 -59.32 66.52
N PRO A 195 -16.79 -58.88 66.62
CA PRO A 195 -17.70 -59.31 67.67
C PRO A 195 -18.00 -60.82 67.70
N THR A 196 -17.76 -61.53 66.59
CA THR A 196 -17.96 -62.99 66.46
C THR A 196 -16.68 -63.77 66.16
N ALA A 197 -15.54 -63.08 66.03
CA ALA A 197 -14.27 -63.69 65.68
C ALA A 197 -13.76 -64.65 66.77
N ALA A 198 -13.56 -65.92 66.40
CA ALA A 198 -12.94 -66.93 67.24
C ALA A 198 -11.41 -66.83 67.16
N VAL A 199 -10.85 -65.89 67.93
CA VAL A 199 -9.42 -65.52 67.99
C VAL A 199 -9.03 -65.10 69.41
N ILE A 200 -7.74 -65.12 69.77
CA ILE A 200 -7.24 -64.58 71.05
C ILE A 200 -6.13 -63.55 70.78
N GLY A 201 -6.31 -62.33 71.27
CA GLY A 201 -5.39 -61.21 71.12
C GLY A 201 -6.08 -59.88 71.43
N ASP A 202 -5.39 -58.76 71.22
CA ASP A 202 -5.91 -57.40 71.44
C ASP A 202 -6.91 -56.97 70.34
N VAL A 203 -8.12 -57.54 70.41
CA VAL A 203 -9.24 -57.22 69.51
C VAL A 203 -9.64 -55.73 69.58
N PRO A 204 -9.71 -55.06 70.75
CA PRO A 204 -10.00 -53.62 70.81
C PRO A 204 -8.99 -52.76 70.06
N THR A 205 -7.70 -53.12 70.02
CA THR A 205 -6.71 -52.39 69.22
C THR A 205 -6.91 -52.60 67.72
N LEU A 206 -7.32 -53.79 67.27
CA LEU A 206 -7.69 -54.00 65.86
C LEU A 206 -8.94 -53.19 65.48
N GLU A 207 -9.94 -53.09 66.36
CA GLU A 207 -11.15 -52.29 66.12
C GLU A 207 -10.84 -50.79 65.99
N ARG A 208 -9.97 -50.25 66.85
CA ARG A 208 -9.50 -48.85 66.77
C ARG A 208 -8.70 -48.60 65.47
N ARG A 209 -7.82 -49.52 65.07
CA ARG A 209 -7.07 -49.46 63.80
C ARG A 209 -8.01 -49.46 62.60
N LEU A 210 -8.95 -50.40 62.54
CA LEU A 210 -9.93 -50.50 61.47
C LEU A 210 -10.83 -49.26 61.37
N THR A 211 -11.20 -48.65 62.49
CA THR A 211 -11.94 -47.39 62.51
C THR A 211 -11.12 -46.25 61.91
N ALA A 212 -9.83 -46.11 62.27
CA ALA A 212 -8.93 -45.13 61.67
C ALA A 212 -8.72 -45.35 60.15
N ILE A 213 -8.69 -46.60 59.68
CA ILE A 213 -8.66 -46.92 58.24
C ILE A 213 -9.93 -46.44 57.53
N ILE A 214 -11.11 -46.64 58.16
CA ILE A 214 -12.40 -46.23 57.60
C ILE A 214 -12.46 -44.70 57.44
N ASP A 215 -12.13 -43.95 58.49
CA ASP A 215 -12.16 -42.49 58.50
C ASP A 215 -11.12 -41.89 57.52
N GLY A 216 -9.90 -42.45 57.51
CA GLY A 216 -8.85 -42.06 56.56
C GLY A 216 -9.23 -42.36 55.10
N ALA A 217 -9.93 -43.46 54.85
CA ALA A 217 -10.41 -43.83 53.53
C ALA A 217 -11.54 -42.92 53.01
N ASP A 218 -12.46 -42.47 53.87
CA ASP A 218 -13.42 -41.43 53.50
C ASP A 218 -12.72 -40.10 53.22
N SER A 219 -11.81 -39.66 54.09
CA SER A 219 -11.06 -38.41 53.91
C SER A 219 -10.30 -38.38 52.57
N ILE A 220 -9.61 -39.47 52.21
CA ILE A 220 -8.91 -39.58 50.92
C ILE A 220 -9.91 -39.69 49.75
N ALA A 221 -11.07 -40.33 49.91
CA ALA A 221 -12.09 -40.40 48.86
C ALA A 221 -12.77 -39.04 48.60
N GLU A 222 -12.98 -38.24 49.65
CA GLU A 222 -13.42 -36.84 49.53
C GLU A 222 -12.36 -35.98 48.88
N GLN A 223 -11.10 -36.06 49.33
CA GLN A 223 -10.02 -35.24 48.81
C GLN A 223 -9.78 -35.48 47.32
N ARG A 224 -9.70 -36.75 46.89
CA ARG A 224 -9.63 -37.13 45.46
C ARG A 224 -10.85 -36.65 44.66
N THR A 225 -12.01 -36.50 45.29
CA THR A 225 -13.23 -35.96 44.67
C THR A 225 -13.12 -34.44 44.51
N LYS A 226 -12.74 -33.72 45.56
CA LYS A 226 -12.48 -32.27 45.57
C LYS A 226 -11.41 -31.89 44.53
N GLU A 227 -10.30 -32.61 44.48
CA GLU A 227 -9.21 -32.42 43.52
C GLU A 227 -9.65 -32.64 42.07
N ARG A 228 -10.37 -33.72 41.78
CA ARG A 228 -10.92 -34.00 40.44
C ARG A 228 -11.87 -32.89 39.98
N ASP A 229 -12.75 -32.43 40.85
CA ASP A 229 -13.77 -31.45 40.48
C ASP A 229 -13.18 -30.03 40.38
N ALA A 230 -12.15 -29.70 41.18
CA ALA A 230 -11.32 -28.52 40.99
C ALA A 230 -10.55 -28.56 39.66
N ALA A 231 -9.92 -29.70 39.33
CA ALA A 231 -9.20 -29.89 38.07
C ALA A 231 -10.13 -29.78 36.85
N ARG A 232 -11.34 -30.35 36.93
CA ARG A 232 -12.39 -30.17 35.90
C ARG A 232 -12.80 -28.70 35.75
N THR A 233 -12.95 -27.99 36.87
CA THR A 233 -13.33 -26.56 36.87
C THR A 233 -12.22 -25.71 36.22
N ALA A 234 -10.95 -25.95 36.57
CA ALA A 234 -9.80 -25.28 35.95
C ALA A 234 -9.69 -25.60 34.45
N ALA A 235 -9.94 -26.84 34.04
CA ALA A 235 -9.92 -27.27 32.64
C ALA A 235 -11.06 -26.61 31.80
N ILE A 236 -12.23 -26.41 32.41
CA ILE A 236 -13.34 -25.64 31.80
C ILE A 236 -12.93 -24.17 31.66
N ALA A 237 -12.51 -23.52 32.75
CA ALA A 237 -12.13 -22.11 32.75
C ALA A 237 -10.99 -21.79 31.76
N ARG A 238 -10.03 -22.71 31.58
CA ARG A 238 -8.97 -22.55 30.57
C ARG A 238 -9.51 -22.66 29.14
N LYS A 239 -10.41 -23.60 28.85
CA LYS A 239 -11.09 -23.68 27.53
C LYS A 239 -12.01 -22.49 27.27
N GLU A 240 -12.65 -21.94 28.29
CA GLU A 240 -13.42 -20.69 28.18
C GLU A 240 -12.53 -19.49 27.85
N THR A 241 -11.36 -19.39 28.49
CA THR A 241 -10.34 -18.38 28.17
C THR A 241 -9.88 -18.50 26.71
N LEU A 242 -9.54 -19.71 26.27
CA LEU A 242 -9.13 -20.00 24.89
C LEU A 242 -10.24 -19.72 23.86
N ALA A 243 -11.51 -19.98 24.21
CA ALA A 243 -12.65 -19.65 23.35
C ALA A 243 -12.88 -18.14 23.26
N ALA A 244 -12.76 -17.40 24.36
CA ALA A 244 -12.89 -15.94 24.37
C ALA A 244 -11.75 -15.25 23.60
N GLU A 245 -10.51 -15.73 23.74
CA GLU A 245 -9.37 -15.25 22.96
C GLU A 245 -9.58 -15.47 21.46
N ALA A 246 -10.05 -16.66 21.06
CA ALA A 246 -10.39 -16.94 19.66
C ALA A 246 -11.54 -16.06 19.15
N GLU A 247 -12.56 -15.80 19.97
CA GLU A 247 -13.67 -14.88 19.66
C GLU A 247 -13.18 -13.44 19.42
N GLN A 248 -12.25 -12.94 20.25
CA GLN A 248 -11.64 -11.63 20.04
C GLN A 248 -10.79 -11.58 18.76
N ILE A 249 -9.95 -12.60 18.52
CA ILE A 249 -9.14 -12.70 17.29
C ILE A 249 -10.05 -12.71 16.03
N GLY A 250 -11.19 -13.39 16.10
CA GLY A 250 -12.18 -13.41 15.02
C GLY A 250 -12.93 -12.10 14.81
N ALA A 251 -13.17 -11.33 15.89
CA ALA A 251 -13.91 -10.07 15.86
C ALA A 251 -13.04 -8.86 15.46
N GLU A 252 -11.81 -8.77 15.97
CA GLU A 252 -11.04 -7.53 15.96
C GLU A 252 -9.79 -7.59 15.06
N THR A 253 -9.00 -8.66 15.14
CA THR A 253 -7.62 -8.66 14.64
C THR A 253 -7.51 -8.64 13.10
N THR A 254 -6.78 -7.63 12.59
CA THR A 254 -6.42 -7.47 11.16
C THR A 254 -5.06 -8.08 10.78
N GLN A 255 -4.26 -8.50 11.75
CA GLN A 255 -2.95 -9.15 11.53
C GLN A 255 -3.10 -10.61 11.07
N TRP A 256 -3.56 -10.81 9.83
CA TRP A 256 -4.02 -12.09 9.26
C TRP A 256 -3.06 -13.28 9.38
N LYS A 257 -1.74 -13.05 9.52
CA LYS A 257 -0.74 -14.10 9.76
C LYS A 257 -0.70 -14.50 11.24
N HIS A 258 -0.29 -13.59 12.11
CA HIS A 258 -0.16 -13.83 13.56
C HIS A 258 -1.47 -14.32 14.19
N ALA A 259 -2.61 -13.76 13.79
CA ALA A 259 -3.93 -14.24 14.22
C ALA A 259 -4.22 -15.69 13.78
N GLY A 260 -3.86 -16.06 12.54
CA GLY A 260 -4.05 -17.42 12.02
C GLY A 260 -3.11 -18.44 12.66
N ASP A 261 -1.91 -18.03 13.05
CA ASP A 261 -0.95 -18.87 13.76
C ASP A 261 -1.36 -19.03 15.24
N ARG A 262 -1.80 -17.95 15.91
CA ARG A 262 -2.32 -18.01 17.28
C ARG A 262 -3.59 -18.85 17.41
N LEU A 263 -4.50 -18.80 16.42
CA LEU A 263 -5.66 -19.70 16.37
C LEU A 263 -5.29 -21.19 16.22
N ARG A 264 -4.07 -21.49 15.73
CA ARG A 264 -3.51 -22.86 15.68
C ARG A 264 -2.93 -23.27 17.04
N GLU A 265 -2.16 -22.40 17.69
CA GLU A 265 -1.68 -22.63 19.06
C GLU A 265 -2.83 -22.90 20.04
N ILE A 266 -3.90 -22.10 19.97
CA ILE A 266 -5.12 -22.29 20.77
C ILE A 266 -5.72 -23.69 20.54
N LEU A 267 -5.73 -24.19 19.30
CA LEU A 267 -6.22 -25.53 18.96
C LEU A 267 -5.31 -26.64 19.49
N ASP A 268 -4.00 -26.42 19.52
CA ASP A 268 -3.04 -27.39 20.05
C ASP A 268 -3.07 -27.43 21.58
N GLU A 269 -3.25 -26.29 22.25
CA GLU A 269 -3.51 -26.24 23.70
C GLU A 269 -4.87 -26.87 24.06
N TRP A 270 -5.92 -26.66 23.26
CA TRP A 270 -7.23 -27.31 23.48
C TRP A 270 -7.14 -28.84 23.53
N LYS A 271 -6.20 -29.42 22.79
CA LYS A 271 -5.96 -30.87 22.75
C LYS A 271 -5.26 -31.39 24.01
N THR A 272 -4.43 -30.59 24.69
CA THR A 272 -3.75 -31.03 25.92
C THR A 272 -4.71 -31.04 27.11
N ILE A 273 -5.64 -30.09 27.17
CA ILE A 273 -6.61 -29.95 28.26
C ILE A 273 -7.62 -31.13 28.28
N LYS A 274 -7.50 -32.01 29.27
CA LYS A 274 -8.40 -33.14 29.56
C LYS A 274 -9.30 -32.86 30.77
N GLY A 275 -10.18 -33.81 31.13
CA GLY A 275 -11.02 -33.74 32.34
C GLY A 275 -12.34 -32.97 32.20
N VAL A 276 -12.57 -32.29 31.07
CA VAL A 276 -13.85 -31.64 30.74
C VAL A 276 -14.85 -32.68 30.23
N ASP A 277 -16.13 -32.54 30.59
CA ASP A 277 -17.19 -33.41 30.09
C ASP A 277 -17.57 -33.07 28.65
N ARG A 278 -18.09 -34.08 27.92
CA ARG A 278 -18.39 -33.95 26.49
C ARG A 278 -19.42 -32.85 26.17
N LYS A 279 -20.42 -32.61 27.03
CA LYS A 279 -21.46 -31.61 26.75
C LYS A 279 -20.92 -30.20 26.85
N THR A 280 -20.08 -29.94 27.86
CA THR A 280 -19.40 -28.65 28.03
C THR A 280 -18.35 -28.44 26.93
N ASP A 281 -17.53 -29.45 26.62
CA ASP A 281 -16.54 -29.38 25.54
C ASP A 281 -17.19 -29.15 24.16
N ASP A 282 -18.30 -29.84 23.83
CA ASP A 282 -19.05 -29.65 22.59
C ASP A 282 -19.65 -28.21 22.46
N VAL A 283 -19.91 -27.51 23.57
CA VAL A 283 -20.39 -26.10 23.56
C VAL A 283 -19.24 -25.12 23.40
N LEU A 284 -18.17 -25.27 24.16
CA LEU A 284 -16.98 -24.42 24.07
C LEU A 284 -16.28 -24.58 22.71
N TRP A 285 -16.24 -25.80 22.16
CA TRP A 285 -15.72 -26.08 20.83
C TRP A 285 -16.52 -25.38 19.73
N LYS A 286 -17.85 -25.32 19.84
CA LYS A 286 -18.71 -24.57 18.89
C LYS A 286 -18.43 -23.07 18.90
N ARG A 287 -18.10 -22.49 20.08
CA ARG A 287 -17.65 -21.09 20.20
C ARG A 287 -16.33 -20.87 19.46
N TYR A 288 -15.29 -21.65 19.81
CA TYR A 288 -13.99 -21.60 19.14
C TYR A 288 -14.10 -21.78 17.61
N ALA A 289 -14.84 -22.79 17.16
CA ALA A 289 -15.01 -23.08 15.73
C ALA A 289 -15.72 -21.94 14.99
N LYS A 290 -16.81 -21.38 15.56
CA LYS A 290 -17.52 -20.22 15.01
C LYS A 290 -16.59 -19.01 14.87
N ALA A 291 -15.75 -18.75 15.88
CA ALA A 291 -14.79 -17.65 15.88
C ALA A 291 -13.69 -17.82 14.81
N ARG A 292 -13.09 -19.01 14.74
CA ARG A 292 -12.10 -19.39 13.73
C ARG A 292 -12.67 -19.30 12.30
N ASP A 293 -13.93 -19.66 12.11
CA ASP A 293 -14.57 -19.64 10.79
C ASP A 293 -15.02 -18.23 10.39
N ALA A 294 -15.37 -17.38 11.36
CA ALA A 294 -15.55 -15.94 11.15
C ALA A 294 -14.23 -15.25 10.78
N PHE A 295 -13.13 -15.57 11.46
CA PHE A 295 -11.78 -15.11 11.11
C PHE A 295 -11.41 -15.49 9.68
N ASN A 296 -11.54 -16.77 9.31
CA ASN A 296 -11.23 -17.25 7.96
C ASN A 296 -12.10 -16.57 6.89
N ARG A 297 -13.39 -16.31 7.18
CA ARG A 297 -14.28 -15.57 6.28
C ARG A 297 -13.84 -14.13 6.09
N ARG A 298 -13.54 -13.39 7.18
CA ARG A 298 -13.04 -11.99 7.10
C ARG A 298 -11.72 -11.89 6.35
N ARG A 299 -10.79 -12.81 6.62
CA ARG A 299 -9.51 -12.90 5.89
C ARG A 299 -9.72 -13.16 4.40
N GLY A 300 -10.58 -14.11 4.05
CA GLY A 300 -10.93 -14.42 2.66
C GLY A 300 -11.58 -13.25 1.93
N ALA A 301 -12.51 -12.56 2.58
CA ALA A 301 -13.13 -11.34 2.05
C ALA A 301 -12.08 -10.25 1.78
N HIS A 302 -11.28 -9.88 2.78
CA HIS A 302 -10.24 -8.85 2.67
C HIS A 302 -9.26 -9.08 1.52
N PHE A 303 -8.79 -10.32 1.30
CA PHE A 303 -7.93 -10.61 0.15
C PHE A 303 -8.70 -10.58 -1.18
N ALA A 304 -9.93 -11.08 -1.22
CA ALA A 304 -10.78 -10.97 -2.41
C ALA A 304 -11.22 -9.53 -2.73
N ASP A 305 -11.27 -8.64 -1.74
CA ASP A 305 -11.47 -7.19 -1.91
C ASP A 305 -10.23 -6.56 -2.54
N LEU A 306 -9.05 -6.76 -1.95
CA LEU A 306 -7.77 -6.27 -2.50
C LEU A 306 -7.49 -6.78 -3.92
N ASP A 307 -7.81 -8.05 -4.22
CA ASP A 307 -7.60 -8.61 -5.55
C ASP A 307 -8.65 -8.11 -6.57
N ARG A 308 -9.86 -7.74 -6.13
CA ARG A 308 -10.83 -7.00 -6.95
C ARG A 308 -10.38 -5.57 -7.22
N GLU A 309 -9.86 -4.85 -6.22
CA GLU A 309 -9.29 -3.51 -6.38
C GLU A 309 -8.13 -3.51 -7.40
N ARG A 310 -7.20 -4.46 -7.25
CA ARG A 310 -6.09 -4.67 -8.20
C ARG A 310 -6.54 -5.02 -9.61
N ALA A 311 -7.57 -5.87 -9.74
CA ALA A 311 -8.13 -6.23 -11.04
C ALA A 311 -8.84 -5.04 -11.71
N GLY A 312 -9.58 -4.22 -10.95
CA GLY A 312 -10.18 -2.98 -11.43
C GLY A 312 -9.14 -1.95 -11.85
N ALA A 313 -8.08 -1.76 -11.04
CA ALA A 313 -6.95 -0.89 -11.36
C ALA A 313 -6.21 -1.35 -12.64
N LYS A 314 -6.01 -2.66 -12.81
CA LYS A 314 -5.46 -3.26 -14.03
C LYS A 314 -6.35 -2.94 -15.24
N ALA A 315 -7.65 -3.27 -15.16
CA ALA A 315 -8.59 -3.07 -16.26
C ALA A 315 -8.68 -1.60 -16.67
N ARG A 316 -8.76 -0.66 -15.72
CA ARG A 316 -8.78 0.77 -16.04
C ARG A 316 -7.48 1.24 -16.71
N LYS A 317 -6.32 0.70 -16.31
CA LYS A 317 -5.05 0.99 -16.99
C LYS A 317 -4.99 0.40 -18.39
N GLU A 318 -5.61 -0.76 -18.63
CA GLU A 318 -5.76 -1.34 -19.97
C GLU A 318 -6.66 -0.46 -20.88
N GLU A 319 -7.81 0.02 -20.39
CA GLU A 319 -8.67 1.00 -21.09
C GLU A 319 -7.95 2.33 -21.40
N LEU A 320 -7.04 2.78 -20.53
CA LEU A 320 -6.24 4.00 -20.72
C LEU A 320 -5.11 3.79 -21.75
N ILE A 321 -4.56 2.57 -21.86
CA ILE A 321 -3.63 2.20 -22.93
C ILE A 321 -4.35 2.18 -24.28
N GLU A 322 -5.54 1.59 -24.35
CA GLU A 322 -6.32 1.55 -25.60
C GLU A 322 -6.67 2.96 -26.10
N GLN A 323 -7.07 3.86 -25.19
CA GLN A 323 -7.26 5.28 -25.51
C GLN A 323 -5.97 5.98 -25.94
N ALA A 324 -4.83 5.70 -25.29
CA ALA A 324 -3.53 6.25 -25.67
C ALA A 324 -3.08 5.76 -27.06
N GLN A 325 -3.31 4.48 -27.37
CA GLN A 325 -2.99 3.87 -28.67
C GLN A 325 -3.87 4.46 -29.78
N ALA A 326 -5.18 4.62 -29.56
CA ALA A 326 -6.09 5.26 -30.50
C ALA A 326 -5.76 6.75 -30.81
N LEU A 327 -4.91 7.38 -30.00
CA LEU A 327 -4.45 8.77 -30.16
C LEU A 327 -3.00 8.87 -30.67
N SER A 328 -2.27 7.75 -30.77
CA SER A 328 -0.83 7.76 -31.05
C SER A 328 -0.48 8.32 -32.45
N ASP A 329 -1.30 8.02 -33.45
CA ASP A 329 -1.13 8.46 -34.85
C ASP A 329 -1.85 9.80 -35.17
N SER A 330 -2.39 10.49 -34.18
CA SER A 330 -3.15 11.73 -34.38
C SER A 330 -2.24 12.92 -34.72
N THR A 331 -2.49 13.58 -35.84
CA THR A 331 -1.80 14.81 -36.24
C THR A 331 -2.38 16.08 -35.60
N ASP A 332 -3.44 15.99 -34.78
CA ASP A 332 -4.02 17.15 -34.09
C ASP A 332 -3.24 17.47 -32.81
N TRP A 333 -2.06 18.08 -33.01
CA TRP A 333 -0.99 18.21 -32.03
C TRP A 333 -1.36 18.93 -30.72
N GLY A 334 -2.39 19.77 -30.72
CA GLY A 334 -2.79 20.59 -29.57
C GLY A 334 -3.74 19.84 -28.63
N PRO A 335 -4.99 19.58 -29.05
CA PRO A 335 -5.97 18.80 -28.32
C PRO A 335 -5.48 17.40 -27.93
N THR A 336 -4.76 16.70 -28.81
CA THR A 336 -4.22 15.36 -28.50
C THR A 336 -3.18 15.42 -27.38
N ALA A 337 -2.28 16.41 -27.38
CA ALA A 337 -1.35 16.64 -26.27
C ALA A 337 -2.05 17.14 -24.99
N GLY A 338 -3.28 17.64 -25.10
CA GLY A 338 -4.23 17.79 -23.99
C GLY A 338 -4.66 16.44 -23.44
N ARG A 339 -5.29 15.61 -24.27
CA ARG A 339 -5.86 14.32 -23.85
C ARG A 339 -4.80 13.36 -23.28
N PHE A 340 -3.56 13.35 -23.78
CA PHE A 340 -2.46 12.58 -23.16
C PHE A 340 -2.12 13.02 -21.71
N ARG A 341 -2.26 14.31 -21.37
CA ARG A 341 -2.09 14.80 -19.99
C ARG A 341 -3.25 14.37 -19.09
N ASP A 342 -4.47 14.35 -19.64
CA ASP A 342 -5.66 13.89 -18.92
C ASP A 342 -5.56 12.39 -18.65
N LEU A 343 -5.22 11.59 -19.68
CA LEU A 343 -4.96 10.14 -19.56
C LEU A 343 -3.87 9.84 -18.52
N LEU A 344 -2.77 10.61 -18.47
CA LEU A 344 -1.73 10.47 -17.44
C LEU A 344 -2.22 10.86 -16.03
N THR A 345 -3.26 11.68 -15.93
CA THR A 345 -3.89 12.05 -14.65
C THR A 345 -4.85 10.95 -14.20
N GLU A 346 -5.69 10.44 -15.11
CA GLU A 346 -6.54 9.26 -14.90
C GLU A 346 -5.70 8.02 -14.54
N TRP A 347 -4.55 7.82 -15.17
CA TRP A 347 -3.60 6.75 -14.88
C TRP A 347 -3.12 6.74 -13.42
N LYS A 348 -2.81 7.94 -12.89
CA LYS A 348 -2.40 8.13 -11.50
C LYS A 348 -3.56 7.95 -10.52
N ALA A 349 -4.78 8.25 -10.95
CA ALA A 349 -6.01 8.03 -10.17
C ALA A 349 -6.49 6.56 -10.18
N ALA A 350 -6.16 5.79 -11.22
CA ALA A 350 -6.63 4.40 -11.42
C ALA A 350 -6.09 3.36 -10.40
N GLY A 351 -5.32 3.77 -9.40
CA GLY A 351 -4.79 2.86 -8.37
C GLY A 351 -3.55 2.07 -8.82
N ARG A 352 -3.36 0.88 -8.26
CA ARG A 352 -2.18 0.03 -8.49
C ARG A 352 -2.55 -1.45 -8.68
N ALA A 353 -2.07 -2.02 -9.78
CA ALA A 353 -2.01 -3.46 -10.01
C ALA A 353 -0.83 -4.08 -9.20
N PRO A 354 -0.64 -5.41 -9.22
CA PRO A 354 0.62 -6.03 -8.76
C PRO A 354 1.80 -5.43 -9.52
N ARG A 355 2.94 -5.21 -8.85
CA ARG A 355 4.05 -4.39 -9.37
C ARG A 355 4.44 -4.73 -10.81
N ASP A 356 4.76 -6.00 -11.07
CA ASP A 356 5.26 -6.45 -12.37
C ASP A 356 4.23 -6.25 -13.49
N THR A 357 2.94 -6.18 -13.13
CA THR A 357 1.85 -5.82 -14.05
C THR A 357 1.71 -4.30 -14.20
N ASP A 358 1.84 -3.52 -13.12
CA ASP A 358 1.78 -2.05 -13.16
C ASP A 358 2.94 -1.48 -14.01
N ASP A 359 4.15 -2.02 -13.83
CA ASP A 359 5.37 -1.66 -14.57
C ASP A 359 5.23 -2.04 -16.08
N ALA A 360 4.74 -3.24 -16.40
CA ALA A 360 4.52 -3.69 -17.78
C ALA A 360 3.39 -2.94 -18.51
N LEU A 361 2.34 -2.53 -17.79
CA LEU A 361 1.29 -1.66 -18.34
C LEU A 361 1.82 -0.24 -18.56
N TRP A 362 2.65 0.28 -17.65
CA TRP A 362 3.24 1.61 -17.79
C TRP A 362 4.10 1.75 -19.05
N GLU A 363 4.97 0.78 -19.34
CA GLU A 363 5.78 0.83 -20.57
C GLU A 363 4.91 0.72 -21.85
N ARG A 364 3.76 0.03 -21.81
CA ARG A 364 2.79 0.04 -22.93
C ARG A 364 2.10 1.40 -23.10
N PHE A 365 1.71 2.06 -22.01
CA PHE A 365 1.14 3.41 -22.04
C PHE A 365 2.16 4.42 -22.57
N LYS A 366 3.39 4.35 -22.05
CA LYS A 366 4.51 5.19 -22.44
C LYS A 366 4.88 4.99 -23.91
N ALA A 367 4.93 3.76 -24.42
CA ALA A 367 5.22 3.50 -25.83
C ALA A 367 4.20 4.18 -26.77
N ALA A 368 2.91 4.15 -26.43
CA ALA A 368 1.86 4.85 -27.20
C ALA A 368 2.01 6.37 -27.14
N GLN A 369 2.44 6.91 -25.99
CA GLN A 369 2.76 8.33 -25.83
C GLN A 369 4.00 8.74 -26.63
N ASP A 370 5.07 7.94 -26.58
CA ASP A 370 6.35 8.22 -27.22
C ASP A 370 6.20 8.29 -28.76
N VAL A 371 5.33 7.47 -29.38
CA VAL A 371 5.00 7.56 -30.81
C VAL A 371 4.43 8.93 -31.19
N PHE A 372 3.38 9.39 -30.50
CA PHE A 372 2.76 10.69 -30.78
C PHE A 372 3.74 11.85 -30.58
N PHE A 373 4.51 11.84 -29.49
CA PHE A 373 5.47 12.92 -29.23
C PHE A 373 6.68 12.88 -30.16
N ALA A 374 7.12 11.71 -30.64
CA ALA A 374 8.14 11.60 -31.68
C ALA A 374 7.65 12.19 -33.01
N ALA A 375 6.45 11.80 -33.48
CA ALA A 375 5.84 12.33 -34.70
C ALA A 375 5.63 13.86 -34.62
N ARG A 376 5.13 14.35 -33.48
CA ARG A 376 4.97 15.78 -33.21
C ARG A 376 6.29 16.54 -33.22
N ASN A 377 7.37 15.94 -32.73
CA ASN A 377 8.69 16.56 -32.71
C ASN A 377 9.33 16.59 -34.10
N ALA A 378 9.17 15.54 -34.91
CA ALA A 378 9.60 15.54 -36.32
C ALA A 378 8.90 16.66 -37.11
N ALA A 379 7.56 16.74 -37.03
CA ALA A 379 6.76 17.80 -37.67
C ALA A 379 6.98 19.21 -37.09
N ASN A 380 7.76 19.35 -36.01
CA ASN A 380 8.29 20.63 -35.56
C ASN A 380 9.67 20.90 -36.19
N SER A 381 10.60 19.93 -36.17
CA SER A 381 11.92 20.04 -36.80
C SER A 381 11.80 20.43 -38.28
N GLU A 382 10.96 19.74 -39.04
CA GLU A 382 10.71 20.02 -40.47
C GLU A 382 10.28 21.47 -40.72
N ARG A 383 9.44 22.04 -39.84
CA ARG A 383 8.99 23.45 -39.94
C ARG A 383 10.04 24.44 -39.46
N ASP A 384 10.82 24.10 -38.43
CA ASP A 384 11.88 24.96 -37.93
C ASP A 384 13.08 24.98 -38.91
N GLU A 385 13.30 23.89 -39.66
CA GLU A 385 14.21 23.79 -40.81
C GLU A 385 13.69 24.59 -42.02
N GLU A 386 12.41 24.44 -42.39
CA GLU A 386 11.75 25.26 -43.44
C GLU A 386 11.89 26.77 -43.11
N PHE A 387 11.53 27.16 -41.89
CA PHE A 387 11.66 28.54 -41.43
C PHE A 387 13.12 28.99 -41.39
N GLY A 388 14.06 28.11 -41.01
CA GLY A 388 15.50 28.36 -41.03
C GLY A 388 16.03 28.66 -42.43
N ALA A 389 15.59 27.89 -43.43
CA ALA A 389 15.90 28.11 -44.85
C ALA A 389 15.26 29.41 -45.37
N ASN A 390 13.99 29.65 -45.06
CA ASN A 390 13.29 30.90 -45.39
C ASN A 390 14.02 32.12 -44.78
N ALA A 391 14.50 32.01 -43.53
CA ALA A 391 15.28 33.07 -42.89
C ALA A 391 16.66 33.29 -43.55
N ALA A 392 17.28 32.23 -44.08
CA ALA A 392 18.51 32.36 -44.87
C ALA A 392 18.24 33.06 -46.21
N ALA A 393 17.17 32.71 -46.92
CA ALA A 393 16.75 33.39 -48.15
C ALA A 393 16.39 34.87 -47.90
N LYS A 394 15.68 35.19 -46.81
CA LYS A 394 15.40 36.58 -46.42
C LYS A 394 16.67 37.35 -46.03
N ARG A 395 17.65 36.73 -45.36
CA ARG A 395 18.99 37.34 -45.14
C ARG A 395 19.68 37.62 -46.47
N ALA A 396 19.67 36.69 -47.42
CA ALA A 396 20.26 36.89 -48.75
C ALA A 396 19.64 38.06 -49.52
N LEU A 397 18.31 38.23 -49.48
CA LEU A 397 17.65 39.41 -50.06
C LEU A 397 18.09 40.74 -49.41
N LEU A 398 18.31 40.78 -48.10
CA LEU A 398 18.81 42.00 -47.42
C LEU A 398 20.27 42.32 -47.75
N GLU A 399 21.07 41.34 -48.14
CA GLU A 399 22.42 41.56 -48.66
C GLU A 399 22.36 42.03 -50.13
N GLU A 400 21.53 41.41 -50.97
CA GLU A 400 21.26 41.84 -52.35
C GLU A 400 20.76 43.31 -52.41
N ALA A 401 19.90 43.69 -51.45
CA ALA A 401 19.40 45.06 -51.31
C ALA A 401 20.48 46.13 -51.12
N LYS A 402 21.68 45.76 -50.64
CA LYS A 402 22.81 46.70 -50.49
C LYS A 402 23.44 47.08 -51.82
N SER A 403 23.17 46.31 -52.88
CA SER A 403 23.64 46.53 -54.25
C SER A 403 22.57 47.16 -55.17
N MET A 404 21.44 47.60 -54.60
CA MET A 404 20.40 48.31 -55.35
C MET A 404 20.87 49.69 -55.84
N ALA A 405 20.12 50.23 -56.81
CA ALA A 405 20.24 51.61 -57.24
C ALA A 405 20.10 52.56 -56.04
N ASP A 406 21.02 53.52 -55.97
CA ASP A 406 21.04 54.56 -54.93
C ASP A 406 19.81 55.48 -55.10
N PRO A 407 18.87 55.54 -54.13
CA PRO A 407 17.65 56.33 -54.25
C PRO A 407 17.90 57.83 -54.43
N ALA A 408 19.08 58.33 -54.07
CA ALA A 408 19.48 59.72 -54.30
C ALA A 408 19.98 60.01 -55.73
N LYS A 409 20.14 58.97 -56.56
CA LYS A 409 20.65 59.06 -57.94
C LYS A 409 19.64 58.59 -58.99
N ASP A 410 18.93 57.50 -58.71
CA ASP A 410 17.89 56.95 -59.60
C ASP A 410 16.74 56.40 -58.74
N LEU A 411 15.76 57.26 -58.48
CA LEU A 411 14.61 56.95 -57.64
C LEU A 411 13.68 55.91 -58.29
N ASP A 412 13.48 55.95 -59.60
CA ASP A 412 12.54 55.05 -60.28
C ASP A 412 13.12 53.64 -60.46
N ALA A 413 14.42 53.50 -60.70
CA ALA A 413 15.10 52.21 -60.62
C ALA A 413 15.08 51.67 -59.20
N ALA A 414 15.40 52.49 -58.19
CA ALA A 414 15.39 52.06 -56.78
C ALA A 414 14.00 51.58 -56.34
N ARG A 415 12.93 52.32 -56.66
CA ARG A 415 11.54 51.93 -56.38
C ARG A 415 11.13 50.65 -57.11
N THR A 416 11.62 50.44 -58.33
CA THR A 416 11.29 49.25 -59.14
C THR A 416 12.04 48.00 -58.65
N GLN A 417 13.31 48.15 -58.27
CA GLN A 417 14.09 47.08 -57.64
C GLN A 417 13.53 46.71 -56.26
N PHE A 418 13.12 47.71 -55.46
CA PHE A 418 12.48 47.46 -54.16
C PHE A 418 11.14 46.76 -54.27
N ARG A 419 10.28 47.11 -55.25
CA ARG A 419 9.04 46.36 -55.53
C ARG A 419 9.35 44.87 -55.79
N SER A 420 10.27 44.58 -56.71
CA SER A 420 10.70 43.20 -57.01
C SER A 420 11.32 42.45 -55.82
N LEU A 421 12.06 43.14 -54.93
CA LEU A 421 12.54 42.54 -53.68
C LEU A 421 11.40 42.30 -52.68
N ARG A 422 10.42 43.20 -52.60
CA ARG A 422 9.27 43.08 -51.70
C ARG A 422 8.40 41.88 -52.08
N ASP A 423 8.14 41.71 -53.37
CA ASP A 423 7.41 40.55 -53.90
C ASP A 423 8.12 39.24 -53.55
N ARG A 424 9.45 39.17 -53.76
CA ARG A 424 10.29 38.02 -53.37
C ARG A 424 10.33 37.81 -51.85
N TRP A 425 10.37 38.88 -51.07
CA TRP A 425 10.40 38.84 -49.61
C TRP A 425 9.13 38.24 -49.01
N ASP A 426 7.97 38.65 -49.50
CA ASP A 426 6.69 38.12 -49.03
C ASP A 426 6.46 36.69 -49.56
N ALA A 427 6.92 36.36 -50.78
CA ALA A 427 6.86 35.01 -51.34
C ALA A 427 7.67 33.96 -50.55
N ILE A 428 8.76 34.33 -49.87
CA ILE A 428 9.54 33.42 -49.00
C ILE A 428 8.78 33.04 -47.70
N GLY A 429 7.63 33.65 -47.40
CA GLY A 429 6.77 33.17 -46.30
C GLY A 429 7.34 33.41 -44.90
N LYS A 430 7.29 32.39 -44.03
CA LYS A 430 7.51 32.49 -42.58
C LYS A 430 8.95 32.15 -42.16
N VAL A 431 9.38 32.74 -41.04
CA VAL A 431 10.74 32.66 -40.47
C VAL A 431 10.68 32.44 -38.96
N PRO A 432 11.76 32.00 -38.28
CA PRO A 432 11.76 31.74 -36.84
C PRO A 432 11.49 33.03 -36.08
N ARG A 433 10.66 32.95 -35.03
CA ARG A 433 10.15 34.11 -34.28
C ARG A 433 11.25 35.08 -33.80
N GLU A 434 12.39 34.54 -33.38
CA GLU A 434 13.54 35.31 -32.92
C GLU A 434 14.18 36.17 -34.02
N GLN A 435 14.23 35.64 -35.25
CA GLN A 435 14.83 36.33 -36.40
C GLN A 435 13.83 37.27 -37.10
N MET A 436 12.53 36.99 -36.98
CA MET A 436 11.42 37.72 -37.61
C MET A 436 11.52 39.25 -37.43
N GLN A 437 11.68 39.73 -36.19
CA GLN A 437 11.76 41.18 -35.92
C GLN A 437 13.01 41.84 -36.52
N SER A 438 14.15 41.14 -36.50
CA SER A 438 15.41 41.65 -37.06
C SER A 438 15.34 41.73 -38.59
N LEU A 439 14.75 40.70 -39.22
CA LEU A 439 14.48 40.64 -40.65
C LEU A 439 13.51 41.74 -41.11
N GLU A 440 12.38 41.90 -40.42
CA GLU A 440 11.43 42.99 -40.69
C GLU A 440 12.06 44.38 -40.54
N LYS A 441 12.91 44.58 -39.52
CA LYS A 441 13.64 45.85 -39.33
C LYS A 441 14.60 46.12 -40.49
N GLY A 442 15.21 45.08 -41.06
CA GLY A 442 16.05 45.18 -42.26
C GLY A 442 15.29 45.72 -43.46
N ILE A 443 14.16 45.12 -43.83
CA ILE A 443 13.39 45.56 -45.01
C ILE A 443 12.73 46.94 -44.79
N ARG A 444 12.22 47.23 -43.59
CA ARG A 444 11.69 48.57 -43.23
C ARG A 444 12.76 49.66 -43.29
N ALA A 445 14.03 49.35 -43.07
CA ALA A 445 15.12 50.33 -43.20
C ALA A 445 15.44 50.67 -44.66
N ILE A 446 15.23 49.74 -45.60
CA ILE A 446 15.36 49.96 -47.05
C ILE A 446 14.14 50.76 -47.54
N GLU A 447 12.94 50.33 -47.15
CA GLU A 447 11.66 51.02 -47.39
C GLU A 447 11.72 52.49 -46.96
N LYS A 448 12.19 52.76 -45.72
CA LYS A 448 12.34 54.13 -45.22
C LYS A 448 13.32 54.96 -46.07
N ARG A 449 14.48 54.42 -46.46
CA ARG A 449 15.45 55.18 -47.29
C ARG A 449 14.85 55.61 -48.63
N ILE A 450 14.00 54.78 -49.22
CA ILE A 450 13.33 55.09 -50.49
C ILE A 450 12.22 56.13 -50.26
N ALA A 451 11.45 56.02 -49.17
CA ALA A 451 10.45 57.02 -48.80
C ALA A 451 11.07 58.38 -48.41
N ASP A 452 12.17 58.39 -47.67
CA ASP A 452 12.94 59.60 -47.34
C ASP A 452 13.45 60.28 -48.62
N ALA A 453 14.03 59.52 -49.55
CA ALA A 453 14.53 60.03 -50.83
C ALA A 453 13.42 60.48 -51.78
N GLU A 454 12.27 59.79 -51.82
CA GLU A 454 11.08 60.24 -52.55
C GLU A 454 10.56 61.56 -51.97
N ASN A 455 10.51 61.70 -50.65
CA ASN A 455 10.12 62.96 -50.01
C ASN A 455 11.10 64.10 -50.35
N THR A 456 12.42 63.86 -50.35
CA THR A 456 13.40 64.87 -50.79
C THR A 456 13.22 65.21 -52.29
N HIS A 457 13.01 64.22 -53.16
CA HIS A 457 12.72 64.47 -54.58
C HIS A 457 11.44 65.29 -54.76
N TRP A 458 10.37 64.97 -54.02
CA TRP A 458 9.15 65.77 -54.00
C TRP A 458 9.43 67.20 -53.53
N GLN A 459 10.11 67.41 -52.41
CA GLN A 459 10.43 68.75 -51.89
C GLN A 459 11.24 69.60 -52.89
N ARG A 460 12.16 69.00 -53.64
CA ARG A 460 12.89 69.65 -54.75
C ARG A 460 12.03 69.97 -55.98
N THR A 461 10.99 69.19 -56.23
CA THR A 461 10.14 69.28 -57.44
C THR A 461 8.74 69.86 -57.17
N ASP A 462 8.45 70.23 -55.92
CA ASP A 462 7.16 70.73 -55.45
C ASP A 462 6.72 71.97 -56.27
N PRO A 463 5.61 71.87 -57.02
CA PRO A 463 5.14 72.96 -57.86
C PRO A 463 4.82 74.24 -57.09
N GLU A 464 4.40 74.16 -55.82
CA GLU A 464 4.16 75.36 -55.01
C GLU A 464 5.44 76.01 -54.53
N VAL A 465 6.43 75.22 -54.07
CA VAL A 465 7.72 75.78 -53.62
C VAL A 465 8.45 76.43 -54.79
N LYS A 466 8.44 75.78 -55.96
CA LYS A 466 8.97 76.35 -57.19
C LYS A 466 8.20 77.59 -57.63
N ALA A 467 6.87 77.54 -57.67
CA ALA A 467 6.06 78.71 -58.02
C ALA A 467 6.21 79.88 -57.03
N ARG A 468 6.47 79.62 -55.75
CA ARG A 468 6.82 80.67 -54.76
C ARG A 468 8.18 81.29 -55.08
N ALA A 469 9.20 80.50 -55.39
CA ALA A 469 10.50 81.02 -55.84
C ALA A 469 10.38 81.84 -57.14
N ASP A 470 9.61 81.36 -58.11
CA ASP A 470 9.34 82.07 -59.38
C ASP A 470 8.52 83.35 -59.16
N GLN A 471 7.62 83.39 -58.16
CA GLN A 471 6.90 84.61 -57.74
C GLN A 471 7.84 85.65 -57.12
N PHE A 472 8.81 85.25 -56.29
CA PHE A 472 9.83 86.17 -55.76
C PHE A 472 10.67 86.76 -56.91
N ALA A 473 11.16 85.92 -57.83
CA ALA A 473 11.91 86.39 -59.00
C ALA A 473 11.08 87.33 -59.90
N SER A 474 9.80 87.01 -60.13
CA SER A 474 8.87 87.87 -60.87
C SER A 474 8.63 89.22 -60.18
N ARG A 475 8.63 89.24 -58.84
CA ARG A 475 8.45 90.47 -58.04
C ARG A 475 9.67 91.38 -58.11
N VAL A 476 10.87 90.81 -58.15
CA VAL A 476 12.13 91.52 -58.38
C VAL A 476 12.11 92.22 -59.74
N ALA A 477 11.81 91.49 -60.81
CA ALA A 477 11.72 92.05 -62.16
C ALA A 477 10.70 93.21 -62.28
N GLN A 478 9.54 93.10 -61.60
CA GLN A 478 8.56 94.20 -61.53
C GLN A 478 9.10 95.47 -60.85
N LEU A 479 9.89 95.34 -59.79
CA LEU A 479 10.45 96.48 -59.06
C LEU A 479 11.62 97.13 -59.84
N GLU A 480 12.42 96.32 -60.54
CA GLU A 480 13.47 96.80 -61.45
C GLU A 480 12.87 97.59 -62.63
N GLU A 481 11.86 97.03 -63.31
CA GLU A 481 11.18 97.70 -64.43
C GLU A 481 10.48 99.02 -63.97
N GLN A 482 9.94 99.04 -62.75
CA GLN A 482 9.39 100.27 -62.15
C GLN A 482 10.48 101.29 -61.83
N ALA A 483 11.65 100.87 -61.34
CA ALA A 483 12.77 101.77 -61.07
C ALA A 483 13.36 102.38 -62.36
N GLU A 484 13.43 101.61 -63.44
CA GLU A 484 13.83 102.12 -64.76
C GLU A 484 12.81 103.14 -65.29
N LYS A 485 11.51 102.83 -65.20
CA LYS A 485 10.42 103.75 -65.57
C LYS A 485 10.38 105.02 -64.69
N ALA A 486 10.83 104.96 -63.43
CA ALA A 486 10.97 106.12 -62.55
C ALA A 486 12.20 106.98 -62.91
N ALA A 487 13.34 106.35 -63.21
CA ALA A 487 14.55 107.04 -63.65
C ALA A 487 14.34 107.73 -65.02
N ALA A 488 13.69 107.06 -65.97
CA ALA A 488 13.30 107.63 -67.26
C ALA A 488 12.30 108.81 -67.17
N ARG A 489 11.74 109.06 -65.98
CA ARG A 489 10.85 110.20 -65.67
C ARG A 489 11.55 111.26 -64.80
N GLY A 490 12.87 111.18 -64.59
CA GLY A 490 13.64 112.13 -63.79
C GLY A 490 13.38 112.06 -62.29
N LYS A 491 12.86 110.94 -61.78
CA LYS A 491 12.58 110.73 -60.35
C LYS A 491 13.65 109.87 -59.68
N ASP A 492 14.89 110.35 -59.62
CA ASP A 492 16.04 109.54 -59.20
C ASP A 492 15.91 108.96 -57.80
N ARG A 493 15.26 109.67 -56.87
CA ARG A 493 15.00 109.17 -55.50
C ARG A 493 14.00 108.02 -55.47
N GLU A 494 12.87 108.16 -56.16
CA GLU A 494 11.85 107.09 -56.30
C GLU A 494 12.46 105.86 -57.00
N ALA A 495 13.34 106.08 -57.98
CA ALA A 495 14.10 105.04 -58.66
C ALA A 495 15.20 104.39 -57.80
N ALA A 496 15.76 105.10 -56.81
CA ALA A 496 16.71 104.54 -55.85
C ALA A 496 15.97 103.69 -54.80
N ASP A 497 14.87 104.21 -54.25
CA ASP A 497 14.05 103.52 -53.25
C ASP A 497 13.42 102.23 -53.83
N LEU A 498 13.04 102.23 -55.12
CA LEU A 498 12.58 101.02 -55.83
C LEU A 498 13.72 100.01 -56.10
N ARG A 499 14.95 100.45 -56.38
CA ARG A 499 16.11 99.54 -56.52
C ARG A 499 16.52 98.93 -55.18
N ALA A 500 16.47 99.69 -54.09
CA ALA A 500 16.72 99.17 -52.74
C ALA A 500 15.71 98.08 -52.37
N GLN A 501 14.42 98.28 -52.68
CA GLN A 501 13.40 97.24 -52.53
C GLN A 501 13.66 96.06 -53.47
N ALA A 502 13.94 96.29 -54.75
CA ALA A 502 14.27 95.21 -55.69
C ALA A 502 15.44 94.35 -55.19
N GLN A 503 16.47 94.97 -54.61
CA GLN A 503 17.61 94.26 -54.03
C GLN A 503 17.20 93.40 -52.81
N GLN A 504 16.41 93.92 -51.88
CA GLN A 504 15.91 93.13 -50.73
C GLN A 504 15.07 91.92 -51.20
N TRP A 505 14.19 92.13 -52.18
CA TRP A 505 13.41 91.04 -52.79
C TRP A 505 14.29 90.07 -53.60
N ARG A 506 15.43 90.52 -54.14
CA ARG A 506 16.41 89.68 -54.85
C ARG A 506 17.21 88.82 -53.89
N GLU A 507 17.60 89.36 -52.74
CA GLU A 507 18.23 88.61 -51.65
C GLU A 507 17.27 87.50 -51.13
N TRP A 508 15.97 87.80 -50.97
CA TRP A 508 14.96 86.79 -50.65
C TRP A 508 14.71 85.78 -51.79
N SER A 509 14.69 86.22 -53.05
CA SER A 509 14.56 85.33 -54.22
C SER A 509 15.75 84.38 -54.34
N GLN A 510 16.97 84.85 -54.09
CA GLN A 510 18.19 84.04 -54.10
C GLN A 510 18.20 83.05 -52.94
N ALA A 511 17.81 83.47 -51.72
CA ALA A 511 17.67 82.57 -50.58
C ALA A 511 16.58 81.50 -50.78
N ALA A 512 15.48 81.84 -51.46
CA ALA A 512 14.45 80.87 -51.84
C ALA A 512 14.93 79.90 -52.92
N GLN A 513 15.71 80.37 -53.89
CA GLN A 513 16.29 79.52 -54.95
C GLN A 513 17.38 78.60 -54.41
N SER A 514 18.27 79.07 -53.51
CA SER A 514 19.26 78.22 -52.86
C SER A 514 18.60 77.18 -51.95
N ALA A 515 17.55 77.56 -51.21
CA ALA A 515 16.76 76.60 -50.43
C ALA A 515 16.09 75.50 -51.28
N VAL A 516 15.81 75.75 -52.57
CA VAL A 516 15.29 74.74 -53.51
C VAL A 516 16.41 73.85 -54.10
N SER A 517 17.67 74.31 -54.13
CA SER A 517 18.82 73.53 -54.64
C SER A 517 19.68 72.85 -53.58
N ASP A 518 19.65 73.32 -52.33
CA ASP A 518 20.47 72.82 -51.21
C ASP A 518 19.74 71.80 -50.32
N LEU A 519 18.41 71.68 -50.47
CA LEU A 519 17.61 70.53 -49.99
C LEU A 519 17.88 69.29 -50.86
#